data_AF-A0A8A4ZFA8-F1
#
_entry.id   AF-A0A8A4ZFA8-F1
#
_cell.length_a   1.000
_cell.length_b   1.000
_cell.length_c   1.000
_cell.angle_alpha   90.00
_cell.angle_beta   90.00
_cell.angle_gamma   90.00
#
_symmetry.space_group_name_H-M   'P 1'
#
loop_
_entity.id
_entity.type
_entity.pdbx_description
1 polymer ?
#
loop_
_entity_poly.entity_id
_entity_poly.type
_entity_poly.pdbx_seq_one_letter_code
_entity_poly.pdbx_strand_id
1 'polypeptide(L)'
;MSSSELADAMTEHLAGPFPQSVTKGEDYGEVDAVMIDADIYGWAQTVLGGSALSPLDRTRLQLAAEELKQSISAFPSDAQGYYERVLAIAHLALARS
;
A
#
# COMPACT_ATOMS: atom_id res chain seq x y z
N MET A 1 -3.40 18.40 -1.09
CA MET A 1 -2.96 17.21 -1.85
C MET A 1 -3.90 17.02 -3.02
N SER A 2 -3.38 17.02 -4.25
CA SER A 2 -4.19 17.05 -5.48
C SER A 2 -4.43 15.64 -6.00
N SER A 3 -5.54 15.33 -6.68
CA SER A 3 -5.82 13.99 -7.24
C SER A 3 -4.63 13.39 -8.03
N SER A 4 -3.78 14.24 -8.63
CA SER A 4 -2.59 13.80 -9.36
C SER A 4 -1.61 13.02 -8.49
N GLU A 5 -1.36 13.41 -7.23
CA GLU A 5 -0.28 12.78 -6.44
C GLU A 5 -0.57 11.30 -6.10
N LEU A 6 -1.84 10.93 -5.91
CA LEU A 6 -2.22 9.52 -5.72
C LEU A 6 -2.11 8.75 -7.04
N ALA A 7 -2.59 9.35 -8.12
CA ALA A 7 -2.51 8.74 -9.45
C ALA A 7 -1.05 8.48 -9.87
N ASP A 8 -0.17 9.46 -9.64
CA ASP A 8 1.25 9.40 -9.94
C ASP A 8 1.93 8.30 -9.11
N ALA A 9 1.69 8.26 -7.80
CA ALA A 9 2.25 7.22 -6.92
C ALA A 9 1.77 5.81 -7.29
N MET A 10 0.48 5.63 -7.60
CA MET A 10 -0.06 4.35 -8.05
C MET A 10 0.51 3.93 -9.40
N THR A 11 0.72 4.87 -10.32
CA THR A 11 1.33 4.62 -11.64
C THR A 11 2.78 4.19 -11.50
N GLU A 12 3.55 4.89 -10.66
CA GLU A 12 4.94 4.55 -10.37
C GLU A 12 5.06 3.15 -9.74
N HIS A 13 4.17 2.82 -8.80
CA HIS A 13 4.12 1.50 -8.17
C HIS A 13 3.89 0.37 -9.18
N LEU A 14 2.90 0.52 -10.06
CA LEU A 14 2.60 -0.46 -11.11
C LEU A 14 3.71 -0.59 -12.16
N ALA A 15 4.52 0.45 -12.38
CA ALA A 15 5.64 0.38 -13.31
C ALA A 15 6.80 -0.47 -12.76
N GLY A 16 6.88 -0.65 -11.44
CA GLY A 16 7.87 -1.50 -10.79
C GLY A 16 7.46 -2.99 -10.83
N PRO A 17 8.38 -3.92 -11.11
CA PRO A 17 8.09 -5.34 -10.94
C PRO A 17 7.91 -5.67 -9.46
N PHE A 18 7.06 -6.66 -9.16
CA PHE A 18 7.00 -7.25 -7.83
C PHE A 18 8.39 -7.82 -7.46
N PRO A 19 8.93 -7.55 -6.24
CA PRO A 19 10.28 -7.95 -5.87
C PRO A 19 10.47 -9.47 -5.94
N GLN A 20 11.55 -9.94 -6.57
CA GLN A 20 11.81 -11.37 -6.73
C GLN A 20 12.30 -12.05 -5.45
N SER A 21 12.82 -11.26 -4.50
CA SER A 21 13.26 -11.70 -3.17
C SER A 21 12.12 -11.96 -2.20
N VAL A 22 10.89 -11.58 -2.57
CA VAL A 22 9.69 -11.75 -1.75
C VAL A 22 8.98 -13.03 -2.16
N THR A 23 8.84 -13.94 -1.22
CA THR A 23 8.04 -15.15 -1.39
C THR A 23 6.57 -14.80 -1.23
N LYS A 24 5.76 -15.18 -2.21
CA LYS A 24 4.30 -14.97 -2.13
C LYS A 24 3.70 -15.90 -1.09
N GLY A 25 2.83 -15.37 -0.23
CA GLY A 25 2.20 -16.13 0.86
C GLY A 25 3.08 -16.30 2.10
N GLU A 26 4.25 -15.66 2.16
CA GLU A 26 5.02 -15.53 3.39
C GLU A 26 4.67 -14.22 4.10
N ASP A 27 4.62 -14.30 5.42
CA ASP A 27 4.49 -13.15 6.30
C ASP A 27 5.85 -12.51 6.53
N TYR A 28 5.90 -11.18 6.41
CA TYR A 28 7.05 -10.36 6.76
C TYR A 28 6.60 -9.43 7.88
N GLY A 29 7.05 -9.71 9.11
CA GLY A 29 6.50 -9.05 10.29
C GLY A 29 5.05 -9.49 10.53
N GLU A 30 4.12 -8.53 10.52
CA GLU A 30 2.69 -8.78 10.78
C GLU A 30 1.87 -8.89 9.49
N VAL A 31 2.49 -8.78 8.30
CA VAL A 31 1.77 -8.68 7.03
C VAL A 31 2.16 -9.75 6.03
N ASP A 32 1.16 -10.29 5.33
CA ASP A 32 1.37 -11.04 4.09
C ASP A 32 1.73 -10.05 2.98
N ALA A 33 2.87 -10.30 2.34
CA ALA A 33 3.48 -9.47 1.31
C ALA A 33 2.57 -9.14 0.10
N VAL A 34 1.71 -10.08 -0.30
CA VAL A 34 0.83 -9.95 -1.47
C VAL A 34 -0.49 -9.33 -1.06
N MET A 35 -1.05 -9.78 0.07
CA MET A 35 -2.33 -9.30 0.56
C MET A 35 -2.26 -7.82 0.94
N ILE A 36 -1.19 -7.40 1.61
CA ILE A 36 -1.05 -6.00 2.05
C ILE A 36 -0.96 -5.02 0.88
N ASP A 37 -0.27 -5.41 -0.20
CA ASP A 37 -0.19 -4.63 -1.44
C ASP A 37 -1.55 -4.57 -2.12
N ALA A 38 -2.20 -5.73 -2.32
CA ALA A 38 -3.50 -5.82 -2.98
C ALA A 38 -4.59 -5.02 -2.24
N ASP A 39 -4.63 -5.11 -0.91
CA ASP A 39 -5.61 -4.41 -0.08
C ASP A 39 -5.42 -2.88 -0.15
N ILE A 40 -4.19 -2.40 0.08
CA ILE A 40 -3.87 -0.97 0.01
C ILE A 40 -4.15 -0.42 -1.40
N TYR A 41 -3.73 -1.14 -2.44
CA TYR A 41 -3.96 -0.72 -3.82
C TYR A 41 -5.45 -0.67 -4.17
N GLY A 42 -6.25 -1.62 -3.70
CA GLY A 42 -7.70 -1.67 -3.90
C GLY A 42 -8.44 -0.48 -3.27
N TRP A 43 -8.11 -0.13 -2.02
CA TRP A 43 -8.68 1.07 -1.37
C TRP A 43 -8.21 2.35 -2.06
N ALA A 44 -6.94 2.44 -2.45
CA ALA A 44 -6.42 3.57 -3.20
C ALA A 44 -7.11 3.75 -4.56
N GLN A 45 -7.41 2.66 -5.27
CA GLN A 45 -8.16 2.70 -6.53
C GLN A 45 -9.59 3.21 -6.33
N THR A 46 -10.25 2.82 -5.23
CA THR A 46 -11.59 3.32 -4.87
C THR A 46 -11.58 4.83 -4.68
N VAL A 47 -10.60 5.34 -3.92
CA VAL A 47 -10.40 6.78 -3.68
C VAL A 47 -10.08 7.52 -4.97
N LEU A 48 -9.19 6.97 -5.81
CA LEU A 48 -8.82 7.55 -7.10
C LEU A 48 -10.00 7.63 -8.07
N GLY A 49 -10.91 6.66 -8.01
CA GLY A 49 -12.19 6.66 -8.74
C GLY A 49 -13.20 7.70 -8.25
N GLY A 50 -12.85 8.52 -7.26
CA GLY A 50 -13.69 9.57 -6.69
C GLY A 50 -14.73 9.09 -5.68
N SER A 51 -14.65 7.82 -5.26
CA SER A 51 -15.53 7.26 -4.24
C SER A 51 -14.91 7.41 -2.84
N ALA A 52 -15.72 7.81 -1.87
CA ALA A 52 -15.31 7.83 -0.47
C ALA A 52 -15.22 6.40 0.08
N LEU A 53 -14.22 6.13 0.93
CA LEU A 53 -14.17 4.89 1.68
C LEU A 53 -15.27 4.86 2.75
N SER A 54 -15.81 3.68 3.03
CA SER A 54 -16.65 3.52 4.21
C SER A 54 -15.82 3.77 5.48
N PRO A 55 -16.44 4.13 6.63
CA PRO A 55 -15.70 4.27 7.89
C PRO A 55 -14.92 3.01 8.29
N LEU A 56 -15.47 1.84 7.97
CA LEU A 56 -14.83 0.55 8.20
C LEU A 56 -13.60 0.37 7.29
N ASP A 57 -13.72 0.66 6.00
CA ASP A 57 -12.61 0.52 5.05
C ASP A 57 -11.51 1.54 5.32
N ARG A 58 -11.86 2.76 5.72
CA ARG A 58 -10.90 3.75 6.19
C ARG A 58 -10.10 3.25 7.40
N THR A 59 -10.79 2.63 8.36
CA THR A 59 -10.15 2.06 9.56
C THR A 59 -9.22 0.90 9.17
N ARG A 60 -9.65 0.04 8.25
CA ARG A 60 -8.83 -1.07 7.74
C ARG A 60 -7.60 -0.58 6.99
N LEU A 61 -7.74 0.40 6.12
CA LEU A 61 -6.62 1.03 5.42
C LEU A 61 -5.62 1.65 6.42
N GLN A 62 -6.12 2.30 7.47
CA GLN A 62 -5.26 2.88 8.51
C GLN A 62 -4.50 1.82 9.29
N LEU A 63 -5.15 0.70 9.63
CA LEU A 63 -4.50 -0.45 10.28
C LEU A 63 -3.43 -1.06 9.37
N ALA A 64 -3.79 -1.37 8.11
CA ALA A 64 -2.88 -1.91 7.11
C ALA A 64 -1.64 -1.03 6.91
N ALA A 65 -1.82 0.29 6.85
CA ALA A 65 -0.70 1.23 6.74
C ALA A 65 0.25 1.16 7.94
N GLU A 66 -0.28 1.04 9.16
CA GLU A 66 0.55 0.96 10.37
C GLU A 66 1.24 -0.40 10.51
N GLU A 67 0.55 -1.51 10.22
CA GLU A 67 1.13 -2.85 10.19
C GLU A 67 2.26 -2.96 9.16
N LEU A 68 2.04 -2.43 7.95
CA LEU A 68 3.06 -2.39 6.91
C LEU A 68 4.26 -1.57 7.35
N LYS A 69 4.05 -0.37 7.90
CA LYS A 69 5.11 0.50 8.38
C LYS A 69 5.98 -0.17 9.45
N GLN A 70 5.38 -0.92 10.37
CA GLN A 70 6.11 -1.67 11.39
C GLN A 70 6.88 -2.86 10.80
N SER A 71 6.40 -3.39 9.67
CA SER A 71 6.92 -4.60 9.03
C SER A 71 7.95 -4.35 7.92
N ILE A 72 8.12 -3.12 7.42
CA ILE A 72 9.05 -2.80 6.31
C ILE A 72 10.45 -3.37 6.55
N SER A 73 10.98 -3.28 7.77
CA SER A 73 12.33 -3.78 8.09
C SER A 73 12.46 -5.30 8.07
N ALA A 74 11.35 -6.04 8.10
CA ALA A 74 11.34 -7.50 7.99
C ALA A 74 11.47 -7.96 6.53
N PHE A 75 11.15 -7.12 5.55
CA PHE A 75 11.35 -7.44 4.14
C PHE A 75 12.83 -7.46 3.77
N PRO A 76 13.22 -8.27 2.75
CA PRO A 76 14.53 -8.19 2.13
C PRO A 76 14.89 -6.76 1.74
N SER A 77 16.14 -6.36 1.93
CA SER A 77 16.58 -4.96 1.74
C SER A 77 16.28 -4.39 0.34
N ASP A 78 16.31 -5.24 -0.69
CA ASP A 78 15.99 -4.88 -2.07
C ASP A 78 14.48 -4.74 -2.34
N ALA A 79 13.63 -5.29 -1.46
CA ALA A 79 12.18 -5.19 -1.52
C ALA A 79 11.61 -4.02 -0.68
N GLN A 80 12.35 -3.50 0.30
CA GLN A 80 11.86 -2.46 1.22
C GLN A 80 11.32 -1.23 0.47
N GLY A 81 12.04 -0.76 -0.54
CA GLY A 81 11.62 0.40 -1.35
C GLY A 81 10.31 0.17 -2.12
N TYR A 82 9.96 -1.08 -2.44
CA TYR A 82 8.65 -1.41 -3.03
C TYR A 82 7.52 -1.18 -2.02
N TYR A 83 7.69 -1.69 -0.80
CA TYR A 83 6.69 -1.55 0.26
C TYR A 83 6.61 -0.15 0.86
N GLU A 84 7.70 0.62 0.82
CA GLU A 84 7.66 2.05 1.12
C GLU A 84 6.76 2.83 0.15
N ARG A 85 6.75 2.46 -1.15
CA ARG A 85 5.82 3.06 -2.13
C ARG A 85 4.37 2.65 -1.85
N VAL A 86 4.13 1.39 -1.50
CA VAL A 86 2.79 0.92 -1.05
C VAL A 86 2.32 1.74 0.15
N LEU A 87 3.19 1.94 1.15
CA LEU A 87 2.87 2.76 2.32
C LEU A 87 2.58 4.23 1.96
N ALA A 88 3.32 4.80 1.02
CA ALA A 88 3.06 6.15 0.52
C ALA A 88 1.68 6.26 -0.14
N ILE A 89 1.29 5.26 -0.93
CA ILE A 89 -0.06 5.16 -1.53
C ILE A 89 -1.13 5.11 -0.43
N ALA A 90 -0.94 4.31 0.62
CA ALA A 90 -1.87 4.22 1.72
C ALA A 90 -2.10 5.57 2.40
N HIS A 91 -1.03 6.31 2.70
CA HIS A 91 -1.13 7.65 3.28
C HIS A 91 -1.84 8.66 2.35
N LEU A 92 -1.54 8.60 1.06
CA LEU A 92 -2.19 9.44 0.06
C LEU A 92 -3.68 9.13 -0.07
N ALA A 93 -4.08 7.86 -0.01
CA ALA A 93 -5.48 7.46 0.00
C ALA A 93 -6.20 7.93 1.28
N LEU A 94 -5.60 7.74 2.46
CA LEU A 94 -6.15 8.17 3.75
C LEU A 94 -6.39 9.69 3.84
N ALA A 95 -5.48 10.48 3.27
CA ALA A 95 -5.60 11.94 3.24
C ALA A 95 -6.76 12.45 2.35
N ARG A 96 -7.32 11.58 1.50
CA ARG A 96 -8.41 11.88 0.56
C ARG A 96 -9.73 11.18 0.91
N SER A 97 -9.66 10.07 1.66
CA SER A 97 -10.83 9.37 2.19
C SER A 97 -11.54 10.15 3.29
#